data_AF-A0A3A9K9K0-F1
#
_entry.id   AF-A0A3A9K9K0-F1
#
_cell.length_a   1.000
_cell.length_b   1.000
_cell.length_c   1.000
_cell.angle_alpha   90.00
_cell.angle_beta   90.00
_cell.angle_gamma   90.00
#
_symmetry.space_group_name_H-M   'P 1'
#
loop_
_entity.id
_entity.type
_entity.pdbx_description
1 polymer ?
#
loop_
_entity_poly.entity_id
_entity_poly.type
_entity_poly.pdbx_seq_one_letter_code
_entity_poly.pdbx_strand_id
1 'polypeptide(L)' 'MKSFDLPLFIFAVLGTIGIMGIGISFAQTSMLMFLGFLILSLGAVGAGFSRKKMLRSNLNDKGQA' A
#
# COMPACT_ATOMS: atom_id res chain seq x y z
N MET A 1 21.41 -5.07 -11.42
CA MET A 1 20.12 -4.36 -11.44
C MET A 1 19.46 -4.59 -10.10
N LYS A 2 19.09 -3.51 -9.41
CA LYS A 2 18.61 -3.51 -8.01
C LYS A 2 17.38 -4.43 -7.90
N SER A 3 17.40 -5.38 -6.98
CA SER A 3 16.34 -6.38 -6.81
C SER A 3 14.97 -5.72 -6.85
N PHE A 4 14.11 -6.17 -7.76
CA PHE A 4 12.76 -5.64 -7.89
C PHE A 4 11.99 -5.94 -6.60
N ASP A 5 11.61 -4.91 -5.86
CA ASP A 5 10.80 -5.03 -4.65
C ASP A 5 9.35 -5.36 -5.04
N LEU A 6 9.14 -6.57 -5.56
CA LEU A 6 7.85 -7.19 -5.89
C LEU A 6 6.76 -6.98 -4.84
N PRO A 7 7.07 -7.00 -3.53
CA PRO A 7 6.04 -6.75 -2.54
C PRO A 7 5.63 -5.28 -2.43
N LEU A 8 6.57 -4.34 -2.63
CA LEU A 8 6.25 -2.92 -2.70
C LEU A 8 5.41 -2.64 -3.96
N PHE A 9 5.71 -3.33 -5.05
CA PHE A 9 4.93 -3.27 -6.28
C PHE A 9 3.48 -3.74 -6.07
N ILE A 10 3.26 -4.85 -5.35
CA ILE A 10 1.92 -5.33 -5.00
C ILE A 10 1.15 -4.30 -4.17
N PHE A 11 1.78 -3.66 -3.18
CA PHE A 11 1.14 -2.58 -2.42
C PHE A 11 0.80 -1.36 -3.27
N ALA A 12 1.65 -1.02 -4.24
CA ALA A 12 1.37 0.07 -5.18
C ALA A 12 0.15 -0.24 -6.05
N VAL A 13 0.07 -1.46 -6.62
CA VAL A 13 -1.07 -1.92 -7.42
C VAL A 13 -2.37 -1.91 -6.60
N LEU A 14 -2.33 -2.43 -5.36
CA LEU A 14 -3.47 -2.40 -4.44
C LEU A 14 -3.90 -0.96 -4.11
N GLY A 15 -2.95 -0.05 -3.91
CA GLY A 15 -3.23 1.37 -3.72
C GLY A 15 -3.90 2.00 -4.94
N THR A 16 -3.44 1.70 -6.15
CA THR A 16 -4.04 2.19 -7.40
C THR A 16 -5.48 1.68 -7.56
N ILE A 17 -5.73 0.40 -7.30
CA ILE A 17 -7.08 -0.18 -7.33
C ILE A 17 -7.98 0.48 -6.28
N GLY A 18 -7.46 0.76 -5.08
CA GLY A 18 -8.18 1.49 -4.03
C GLY A 18 -8.60 2.89 -4.46
N ILE A 19 -7.69 3.68 -5.04
CA ILE A 19 -7.99 5.04 -5.54
C ILE A 19 -8.99 5.00 -6.70
N MET A 20 -8.86 4.06 -7.64
CA MET A 20 -9.85 3.86 -8.70
C MET A 20 -11.22 3.50 -8.12
N GLY A 21 -11.27 2.59 -7.14
CA GLY A 21 -12.49 2.18 -6.46
C GLY A 21 -13.16 3.33 -5.71
N ILE A 22 -12.38 4.24 -5.12
CA ILE A 22 -12.90 5.49 -4.53
C ILE A 22 -13.61 6.33 -5.60
N GLY A 23 -13.00 6.50 -6.78
CA GLY A 23 -13.64 7.21 -7.90
C GLY A 23 -14.96 6.57 -8.35
N ILE A 24 -14.98 5.25 -8.45
CA ILE A 24 -16.20 4.48 -8.79
C ILE A 24 -17.28 4.64 -7.71
N SER A 25 -16.89 4.63 -6.44
CA SER A 25 -17.83 4.79 -5.33
C SER A 25 -18.51 6.17 -5.29
N PHE A 26 -17.81 7.22 -5.73
CA PHE A 26 -18.40 8.54 -5.93
C PHE A 26 -19.42 8.55 -7.07
N ALA A 27 -19.10 7.89 -8.20
CA ALA A 27 -20.03 7.78 -9.32
C ALA A 27 -21.31 7.00 -8.95
N GLN A 28 -21.19 6.01 -8.08
CA GLN A 28 -22.33 5.21 -7.61
C GLN A 28 -23.04 5.81 -6.38
N THR A 29 -22.55 6.93 -5.82
CA THR A 29 -23.05 7.55 -4.57
C THR A 29 -23.23 6.54 -3.42
N SER A 30 -22.37 5.52 -3.36
CA SER A 30 -22.48 4.44 -2.39
C SER A 30 -21.47 4.62 -1.26
N MET A 31 -21.96 5.07 -0.11
CA MET A 31 -21.17 5.31 1.09
C MET A 31 -20.41 4.06 1.56
N LEU A 32 -21.01 2.88 1.38
CA LEU A 32 -20.42 1.60 1.79
C LEU A 32 -19.20 1.23 0.96
N MET A 33 -19.28 1.39 -0.37
CA MET A 33 -18.15 1.14 -1.27
C MET A 33 -17.03 2.15 -1.06
N PHE A 34 -17.38 3.42 -0.84
CA PHE A 34 -16.40 4.45 -0.52
C PHE A 34 -15.58 4.09 0.72
N LEU A 35 -16.24 3.68 1.80
CA LEU A 35 -15.55 3.32 3.04
C LEU A 35 -14.69 2.07 2.87
N GLY A 36 -15.15 1.07 2.12
CA GLY A 36 -14.38 -0.13 1.81
C GLY A 36 -13.10 0.17 1.03
N PHE A 37 -13.19 0.95 -0.05
CA PHE A 37 -12.02 1.32 -0.86
C PHE A 37 -11.11 2.31 -0.14
N LEU A 38 -11.64 3.18 0.73
CA LEU A 38 -10.85 4.08 1.56
C LEU A 38 -9.98 3.29 2.55
N ILE A 39 -10.55 2.32 3.26
CA ILE A 39 -9.81 1.44 4.16
C ILE A 39 -8.77 0.61 3.39
N LEU A 40 -9.15 0.07 2.22
CA LEU A 40 -8.23 -0.69 1.36
C LEU A 40 -7.03 0.16 0.92
N SER A 41 -7.29 1.40 0.48
CA SER A 41 -6.26 2.31 0.00
C SER A 41 -5.34 2.77 1.14
N LEU A 42 -5.91 3.13 2.30
CA LEU A 42 -5.13 3.49 3.49
C LEU A 42 -4.31 2.30 4.02
N GLY A 43 -4.89 1.10 4.01
CA GLY A 43 -4.22 -0.14 4.40
C GLY A 43 -3.04 -0.47 3.48
N ALA A 44 -3.22 -0.35 2.16
CA ALA A 44 -2.16 -0.60 1.18
C ALA A 44 -0.99 0.39 1.34
N VAL A 45 -1.30 1.68 1.50
CA VAL A 45 -0.28 2.73 1.70
C VAL A 45 0.43 2.53 3.05
N GLY A 46 -0.32 2.35 4.14
CA GLY A 46 0.21 2.14 5.48
C GLY A 46 1.10 0.90 5.58
N ALA A 47 0.66 -0.23 5.00
CA ALA A 47 1.44 -1.45 4.94
C ALA A 47 2.71 -1.30 4.09
N GLY A 48 2.64 -0.56 2.99
CA GLY A 48 3.80 -0.21 2.17
C GLY A 48 4.84 0.60 2.95
N PHE A 49 4.41 1.61 3.71
CA PHE A 49 5.30 2.40 4.58
C PHE A 49 5.88 1.57 5.74
N SER A 50 5.05 0.74 6.37
CA SER A 50 5.49 -0.12 7.47
C SER A 50 6.56 -1.12 7.02
N ARG A 51 6.39 -1.70 5.83
CA ARG A 51 7.38 -2.60 5.24
C ARG A 51 8.70 -1.89 4.90
N LYS A 52 8.63 -0.65 4.39
CA LYS A 52 9.82 0.17 4.15
C LYS A 52 10.59 0.45 5.44
N LYS A 53 9.87 0.65 6.57
CA LYS A 53 10.46 0.84 7.90
C LYS A 53 11.13 -0.44 8.42
N MET A 54 10.50 -1.61 8.25
CA MET A 54 11.08 -2.90 8.64
C MET A 54 12.34 -3.24 7.85
N LEU A 55 12.35 -3.01 6.53
CA LEU A 55 13.52 -3.25 5.69
C LEU A 55 14.69 -2.35 6.09
N ARG A 56 14.42 -1.07 6.42
CA ARG A 56 15.43 -0.14 6.92
C ARG A 56 15.98 -0.56 8.29
N SER A 57 15.15 -1.14 9.16
CA SER A 57 15.57 -1.65 10.47
C SER A 57 16.46 -2.90 10.33
N ASN A 58 16.10 -3.84 9.46
CA ASN A 58 16.87 -5.07 9.23
C ASN A 58 18.23 -4.81 8.55
N LEU A 59 18.34 -3.74 7.75
CA LEU A 59 19.61 -3.30 7.16
C LEU A 59 20.57 -2.70 8.21
N ASN A 60 20.03 -2.05 9.25
CA ASN A 60 20.83 -1.51 10.35
C ASN A 60 21.39 -2.61 11.27
N ASP A 61 20.67 -3.73 11.40
CA ASP A 61 21.06 -4.89 12.20
C ASP A 61 22.23 -5.66 11.55
N LYS A 62 22.18 -5.83 10.22
CA LYS A 62 23.25 -6.48 9.44
C LYS A 62 24.51 -5.63 9.24
N GLY A 63 24.46 -4.34 9.58
CA GLY A 63 25.63 -3.44 9.54
C GLY A 63 26.44 -3.45 10.84
N GLN A 64 26.02 -4.21 11.84
CA GLN A 64 26.70 -4.34 13.14
C GLN A 64 27.14 -5.78 13.46
N ALA A 65 27.16 -6.68 12.45
CA ALA A 65 27.71 -8.02 12.56
C ALA A 65 28.96 -8.17 11.69
#